data_AF-A0A843ANA3-F1
#
_entry.id   AF-A0A843ANA3-F1
#
_cell.length_a   1.000
_cell.length_b   1.000
_cell.length_c   1.000
_cell.angle_alpha   90.00
_cell.angle_beta   90.00
_cell.angle_gamma   90.00
#
_symmetry.space_group_name_H-M   'P 1'
#
loop_
_entity.id
_entity.type
_entity.pdbx_description
1 polymer ?
#
loop_
_entity_poly.entity_id
_entity_poly.type
_entity_poly.pdbx_seq_one_letter_code
_entity_poly.pdbx_strand_id
1 'polypeptide(L)'
;GDEIWKQTGGKVDYLVSALGTSGTIMGVGRALKEHNPNVKIVSAHPVKGHYIQGLKNMEEAIVPAIYDPSKIDITIMVETEDAYEMTRQIVKQEGIFVGMSSGAAMYAAAEIAKRIDSGTIVTLFADRGEKYLSTNLFSC
;
A
#
# COMPACT_ATOMS: atom_id res chain seq x y z
N GLY A 1 -7.41 -5.97 10.54
CA GLY A 1 -8.31 -6.92 9.85
C GLY A 1 -9.73 -6.61 10.22
N ASP A 2 -10.13 -6.95 11.44
CA ASP A 2 -11.50 -6.77 11.93
C ASP A 2 -12.02 -5.34 11.86
N GLU A 3 -11.17 -4.34 12.12
CA GLU A 3 -11.55 -2.93 12.01
C GLU A 3 -11.99 -2.59 10.59
N ILE A 4 -11.18 -2.94 9.58
CA ILE A 4 -11.49 -2.73 8.16
C ILE A 4 -12.78 -3.47 7.79
N TRP A 5 -12.92 -4.73 8.21
CA TRP A 5 -14.12 -5.53 7.93
C TRP A 5 -15.39 -4.86 8.48
N LYS A 6 -15.34 -4.43 9.74
CA LYS A 6 -16.47 -3.73 10.41
C LYS A 6 -16.77 -2.38 9.77
N GLN A 7 -15.74 -1.57 9.52
CA GLN A 7 -15.88 -0.21 8.96
C GLN A 7 -16.40 -0.22 7.52
N THR A 8 -16.07 -1.26 6.74
CA THR A 8 -16.60 -1.44 5.38
C THR A 8 -17.94 -2.19 5.34
N GLY A 9 -18.46 -2.63 6.50
CA GLY A 9 -19.67 -3.46 6.56
C GLY A 9 -19.53 -4.78 5.78
N GLY A 10 -18.32 -5.36 5.75
CA GLY A 10 -18.01 -6.59 5.03
C GLY A 10 -17.90 -6.43 3.51
N LYS A 11 -17.81 -5.21 2.98
CA LYS A 11 -17.79 -4.93 1.54
C LYS A 11 -16.39 -4.75 0.95
N VAL A 12 -15.32 -4.88 1.76
CA VAL A 12 -13.95 -4.80 1.24
C VAL A 12 -13.69 -5.92 0.23
N ASP A 13 -13.28 -5.54 -0.98
CA ASP A 13 -12.94 -6.48 -2.06
C ASP A 13 -11.42 -6.58 -2.25
N TYR A 14 -10.71 -5.46 -2.07
CA TYR A 14 -9.26 -5.36 -2.23
C TYR A 14 -8.62 -4.69 -1.01
N LEU A 15 -7.59 -5.33 -0.46
CA LEU A 15 -6.67 -4.70 0.48
C LEU A 15 -5.37 -4.37 -0.24
N VAL A 16 -4.98 -3.10 -0.24
CA VAL A 16 -3.72 -2.63 -0.82
C VAL A 16 -2.79 -2.18 0.31
N SER A 17 -1.54 -2.66 0.28
CA SER A 17 -0.52 -2.22 1.24
C SER A 17 0.84 -2.18 0.58
N ALA A 18 1.62 -1.14 0.91
CA ALA A 18 3.03 -1.10 0.55
C ALA A 18 3.86 -2.11 1.37
N LEU A 19 4.93 -2.62 0.75
CA LEU A 19 5.77 -3.67 1.33
C LEU A 19 6.98 -3.09 2.07
N GLY A 20 6.99 -3.25 3.39
CA GLY A 20 8.14 -3.01 4.27
C GLY A 20 8.58 -4.30 4.98
N THR A 21 8.26 -4.43 6.26
CA THR A 21 8.47 -5.67 7.04
C THR A 21 7.47 -6.78 6.71
N SER A 22 6.55 -6.54 5.78
CA SER A 22 5.40 -7.39 5.38
C SER A 22 4.37 -7.72 6.47
N GLY A 23 4.59 -7.34 7.74
CA GLY A 23 3.68 -7.68 8.84
C GLY A 23 2.24 -7.21 8.64
N THR A 24 2.04 -5.99 8.13
CA THR A 24 0.69 -5.45 7.90
C THR A 24 -0.06 -6.22 6.83
N ILE A 25 0.53 -6.39 5.65
CA ILE A 25 -0.14 -7.06 4.52
C ILE A 25 -0.41 -8.54 4.85
N MET A 26 0.50 -9.21 5.56
CA MET A 26 0.34 -10.60 5.97
C MET A 26 -0.73 -10.75 7.05
N GLY A 27 -0.64 -9.95 8.13
CA GLY A 27 -1.56 -10.06 9.26
C GLY A 27 -2.98 -9.59 8.93
N VAL A 28 -3.11 -8.43 8.26
CA VAL A 28 -4.41 -7.90 7.85
C VAL A 28 -5.01 -8.75 6.74
N GLY A 29 -4.20 -9.18 5.77
CA GLY A 29 -4.68 -10.03 4.67
C GLY A 29 -5.20 -11.37 5.17
N ARG A 30 -4.50 -12.03 6.11
CA ARG A 30 -4.99 -13.26 6.76
C ARG A 30 -6.33 -13.04 7.44
N ALA A 31 -6.43 -12.01 8.29
CA ALA A 31 -7.66 -11.72 9.03
C ALA A 31 -8.85 -11.39 8.10
N LEU A 32 -8.63 -10.68 7.00
CA LEU A 32 -9.70 -10.41 6.03
C LEU A 32 -10.12 -11.69 5.27
N LYS A 33 -9.17 -12.55 4.90
CA LYS A 33 -9.48 -13.82 4.25
C LYS A 33 -10.20 -14.82 5.17
N GLU A 34 -10.02 -14.72 6.49
CA GLU A 34 -10.80 -15.49 7.48
C GLU A 34 -12.29 -15.09 7.46
N HIS A 35 -12.60 -13.80 7.21
CA HIS A 35 -13.99 -13.33 7.05
C HIS A 35 -14.55 -13.62 5.65
N ASN A 36 -13.75 -13.37 4.61
CA ASN A 36 -14.13 -13.62 3.22
C ASN A 36 -12.89 -14.02 2.38
N PRO A 37 -12.77 -15.28 1.92
CA PRO A 37 -11.61 -15.74 1.17
C PRO A 37 -11.46 -15.08 -0.21
N ASN A 38 -12.51 -14.42 -0.72
CA ASN A 38 -12.49 -13.73 -2.00
C ASN A 38 -11.78 -12.37 -1.96
N VAL A 39 -11.52 -11.81 -0.78
CA VAL A 39 -10.77 -10.55 -0.63
C VAL A 39 -9.38 -10.71 -1.26
N LYS A 40 -9.05 -9.80 -2.17
CA LYS A 40 -7.78 -9.78 -2.89
C LYS A 40 -6.75 -8.96 -2.14
N ILE A 41 -5.59 -9.55 -1.91
CA ILE A 41 -4.47 -8.91 -1.23
C ILE A 41 -3.50 -8.41 -2.29
N VAL A 42 -3.35 -7.10 -2.35
CA VAL A 42 -2.56 -6.39 -3.35
C VAL A 42 -1.34 -5.77 -2.69
N SER A 43 -0.17 -6.16 -3.18
CA SER A 43 1.09 -5.55 -2.73
C SER A 43 1.49 -4.38 -3.63
N ALA A 44 1.79 -3.24 -3.02
CA ALA A 44 2.51 -2.16 -3.66
C ALA A 44 4.01 -2.42 -3.43
N HIS A 45 4.63 -3.08 -4.39
CA HIS A 45 6.01 -3.53 -4.30
C HIS A 45 6.93 -2.50 -4.97
N PRO A 46 7.87 -1.90 -4.24
CA PRO A 46 8.77 -0.93 -4.85
C PRO A 46 9.71 -1.64 -5.85
N VAL A 47 10.09 -0.98 -6.93
CA VAL A 47 11.08 -1.53 -7.87
C VAL A 47 12.48 -1.63 -7.27
N LYS A 48 13.41 -2.27 -7.97
CA LYS A 48 14.82 -2.32 -7.58
C LYS A 48 15.44 -0.93 -7.57
N GLY A 49 16.33 -0.66 -6.61
CA GLY A 49 16.96 0.65 -6.46
C GLY A 49 16.02 1.79 -6.02
N HIS A 50 14.81 1.48 -5.54
CA HIS A 50 13.91 2.48 -4.98
C HIS A 50 14.54 3.20 -3.78
N TYR A 51 14.07 4.42 -3.52
CA TYR A 51 14.47 5.20 -2.35
C TYR A 51 13.27 5.66 -1.51
N ILE A 52 12.15 4.94 -1.64
CA ILE A 52 10.96 5.07 -0.77
C ILE A 52 11.29 4.57 0.64
N GLN A 53 11.41 5.48 1.61
CA GLN A 53 11.68 5.18 3.01
C GLN A 53 10.60 4.28 3.63
N GLY A 54 11.05 3.27 4.37
CA GLY A 54 10.17 2.32 5.06
C GLY A 54 9.73 1.13 4.21
N LEU A 55 9.95 1.17 2.89
CA LEU A 55 9.66 0.04 2.01
C LEU A 55 10.90 -0.81 1.75
N LYS A 56 10.66 -2.04 1.28
CA LYS A 56 11.70 -3.02 0.92
C LYS A 56 11.32 -3.70 -0.38
N ASN A 57 12.27 -3.76 -1.31
CA ASN A 57 12.20 -4.65 -2.45
C ASN A 57 12.62 -6.07 -2.03
N MET A 58 11.79 -7.09 -2.29
CA MET A 58 12.02 -8.47 -1.83
C MET A 58 13.12 -9.22 -2.60
N GLU A 59 13.71 -8.63 -3.64
CA GLU A 59 14.84 -9.21 -4.37
C GLU A 59 16.20 -8.67 -3.91
N GLU A 60 16.24 -7.48 -3.32
CA GLU A 60 17.49 -6.81 -2.92
C GLU A 60 17.65 -6.68 -1.40
N ALA A 61 16.53 -6.62 -0.66
CA ALA A 61 16.54 -6.54 0.78
C ALA A 61 16.49 -7.95 1.42
N ILE A 62 16.93 -8.03 2.68
CA ILE A 62 16.69 -9.23 3.49
C ILE A 62 15.17 -9.41 3.64
N VAL A 63 14.67 -10.49 3.02
CA VAL A 63 13.26 -10.86 3.04
C VAL A 63 12.83 -11.17 4.48
N PRO A 64 11.79 -10.51 5.01
CA PRO A 64 11.29 -10.80 6.36
C PRO A 64 10.81 -12.25 6.47
N ALA A 65 11.11 -12.94 7.57
CA ALA A 65 10.70 -14.33 7.79
C ALA A 65 9.18 -14.56 7.75
N ILE A 66 8.40 -13.51 8.01
CA ILE A 66 6.94 -13.54 7.99
C ILE A 66 6.34 -13.29 6.60
N TYR A 67 7.16 -12.95 5.60
CA TYR A 67 6.70 -12.73 4.23
C TYR A 67 6.39 -14.06 3.55
N ASP A 68 5.15 -14.22 3.11
CA ASP A 68 4.71 -15.35 2.30
C ASP A 68 4.10 -14.83 0.98
N PRO A 69 4.83 -14.94 -0.15
CA PRO A 69 4.34 -14.45 -1.44
C PRO A 69 3.08 -15.19 -1.92
N SER A 70 2.80 -16.41 -1.42
CA SER A 70 1.60 -17.17 -1.78
C SER A 70 0.31 -16.54 -1.22
N LYS A 71 0.42 -15.60 -0.28
CA LYS A 71 -0.71 -14.86 0.30
C LYS A 71 -1.04 -13.57 -0.43
N ILE A 72 -0.22 -13.19 -1.41
CA ILE A 72 -0.43 -12.02 -2.25
C ILE A 72 -1.13 -12.46 -3.54
N ASP A 73 -2.30 -11.89 -3.80
CA ASP A 73 -3.08 -12.20 -5.02
C ASP A 73 -2.56 -11.38 -6.22
N ILE A 74 -2.16 -10.13 -5.99
CA ILE A 74 -1.73 -9.19 -7.04
C ILE A 74 -0.54 -8.39 -6.54
N THR A 75 0.44 -8.17 -7.42
CA THR A 75 1.57 -7.27 -7.16
C THR A 75 1.57 -6.14 -8.17
N ILE A 76 1.57 -4.91 -7.68
CA ILE A 76 1.78 -3.70 -8.47
C ILE A 76 3.19 -3.21 -8.17
N MET A 77 4.01 -3.13 -9.22
CA MET A 77 5.34 -2.54 -9.12
C MET A 77 5.22 -1.02 -9.07
N VAL A 78 5.97 -0.38 -8.18
CA VAL A 78 5.88 1.06 -7.95
C VAL A 78 7.24 1.71 -8.07
N GLU A 79 7.35 2.67 -9.00
CA GLU A 79 8.49 3.56 -9.15
C GLU A 79 8.49 4.62 -8.03
N THR A 80 9.67 5.09 -7.66
CA THR A 80 9.75 6.10 -6.58
C THR A 80 9.08 7.42 -6.97
N GLU A 81 9.25 7.84 -8.23
CA GLU A 81 8.63 9.05 -8.75
C GLU A 81 7.10 8.98 -8.75
N ASP A 82 6.55 7.83 -9.13
CA ASP A 82 5.09 7.57 -9.11
C ASP A 82 4.53 7.66 -7.69
N ALA A 83 5.23 7.09 -6.71
CA ALA A 83 4.86 7.18 -5.31
C ALA A 83 4.91 8.64 -4.80
N TYR A 84 5.95 9.40 -5.18
CA TYR A 84 6.12 10.79 -4.76
C TYR A 84 5.05 11.68 -5.35
N GLU A 85 4.80 11.57 -6.65
CA GLU A 85 3.76 12.31 -7.35
C GLU A 85 2.38 11.99 -6.75
N MET A 86 2.08 10.71 -6.52
CA MET A 86 0.83 10.32 -5.87
C MET A 86 0.73 10.88 -4.45
N THR A 87 1.79 10.85 -3.64
CA THR A 87 1.78 11.49 -2.31
C THR A 87 1.44 12.97 -2.41
N ARG A 88 2.07 13.71 -3.33
CA ARG A 88 1.78 15.15 -3.55
C ARG A 88 0.33 15.37 -3.95
N GLN A 89 -0.22 14.50 -4.80
CA GLN A 89 -1.63 14.56 -5.21
C GLN A 89 -2.58 14.31 -4.03
N ILE A 90 -2.32 13.33 -3.17
CA ILE A 90 -3.13 13.09 -1.95
C ILE A 90 -3.16 14.35 -1.08
N VAL A 91 -2.01 14.99 -0.86
CA VAL A 91 -1.94 16.22 -0.05
C VAL A 91 -2.73 17.35 -0.71
N LYS A 92 -2.54 17.55 -2.02
CA LYS A 92 -3.12 18.66 -2.76
C LYS A 92 -4.63 18.53 -2.98
N GLN A 93 -5.12 17.31 -3.21
CA GLN A 93 -6.52 17.05 -3.60
C GLN A 93 -7.38 16.64 -2.41
N GLU A 94 -6.84 15.82 -1.51
CA GLU A 94 -7.61 15.25 -0.38
C GLU A 94 -7.29 15.95 0.96
N GLY A 95 -6.25 16.77 1.03
CA GLY A 95 -5.83 17.45 2.26
C GLY A 95 -5.23 16.51 3.32
N ILE A 96 -4.89 15.28 2.93
CA ILE A 96 -4.37 14.25 3.85
C ILE A 96 -2.84 14.28 3.80
N PHE A 97 -2.20 14.75 4.88
CA PHE A 97 -0.75 14.92 4.91
C PHE A 97 0.00 13.64 5.30
N VAL A 98 0.53 12.91 4.31
CA VAL A 98 1.10 11.55 4.46
C VAL A 98 2.51 11.39 3.90
N GLY A 99 3.19 10.32 4.30
CA GLY A 99 4.50 9.94 3.78
C GLY A 99 4.51 9.32 2.37
N MET A 100 5.72 9.06 1.87
CA MET A 100 5.97 8.50 0.54
C MET A 100 5.46 7.05 0.35
N SER A 101 5.47 6.23 1.41
CA SER A 101 4.93 4.86 1.35
C SER A 101 3.40 4.83 1.17
N SER A 102 2.71 5.83 1.72
CA SER A 102 1.28 6.04 1.52
C SER A 102 0.97 6.37 0.05
N GLY A 103 1.82 7.16 -0.61
CA GLY A 103 1.72 7.42 -2.06
C GLY A 103 1.89 6.15 -2.88
N ALA A 104 2.86 5.29 -2.53
CA ALA A 104 3.02 4.00 -3.19
C ALA A 104 1.78 3.10 -3.03
N ALA A 105 1.21 3.04 -1.82
CA ALA A 105 0.01 2.26 -1.54
C ALA A 105 -1.23 2.83 -2.27
N MET A 106 -1.37 4.15 -2.37
CA MET A 106 -2.46 4.79 -3.11
C MET A 106 -2.29 4.63 -4.63
N TYR A 107 -1.07 4.71 -5.14
CA TYR A 107 -0.76 4.50 -6.54
C TYR A 107 -1.21 3.09 -6.97
N ALA A 108 -0.81 2.07 -6.21
CA ALA A 108 -1.25 0.71 -6.46
C ALA A 108 -2.77 0.55 -6.36
N ALA A 109 -3.43 1.24 -5.42
CA ALA A 109 -4.88 1.23 -5.30
C ALA A 109 -5.57 1.86 -6.53
N ALA A 110 -5.04 2.97 -7.04
CA ALA A 110 -5.53 3.60 -8.26
C ALA A 110 -5.33 2.69 -9.49
N GLU A 111 -4.20 1.97 -9.56
CA GLU A 111 -3.96 0.98 -10.61
C GLU A 111 -4.94 -0.19 -10.58
N ILE A 112 -5.36 -0.63 -9.40
CA ILE A 112 -6.45 -1.62 -9.27
C ILE A 112 -7.79 -1.03 -9.67
N ALA A 113 -8.11 0.20 -9.23
CA ALA A 113 -9.36 0.87 -9.57
C ALA A 113 -9.56 1.01 -11.09
N LYS A 114 -8.49 1.24 -11.85
CA LYS A 114 -8.52 1.30 -13.32
C LYS A 114 -8.86 -0.04 -14.00
N ARG A 115 -8.69 -1.17 -13.30
CA ARG A 115 -8.85 -2.53 -13.84
C ARG A 115 -10.18 -3.18 -13.49
N ILE A 116 -10.98 -2.56 -12.64
CA ILE A 116 -12.24 -3.12 -12.13
C ILE A 116 -13.41 -2.22 -12.49
N ASP A 117 -14.57 -2.82 -12.78
CA ASP A 117 -15.79 -2.07 -13.07
C ASP A 117 -16.43 -1.49 -11.79
N SER A 118 -16.33 -2.24 -10.67
CA SER A 118 -16.81 -1.83 -9.35
C SER A 118 -16.12 -2.63 -8.24
N GLY A 119 -16.08 -2.07 -7.03
CA GLY A 119 -15.56 -2.74 -5.84
C GLY A 119 -15.08 -1.75 -4.78
N THR A 120 -14.87 -2.25 -3.56
CA THR A 120 -14.33 -1.47 -2.44
C THR A 120 -12.85 -1.79 -2.25
N ILE A 121 -12.00 -0.79 -2.47
CA ILE A 121 -10.56 -0.87 -2.25
C ILE A 121 -10.21 -0.16 -0.94
N VAL A 122 -9.48 -0.83 -0.06
CA VAL A 122 -8.93 -0.25 1.16
C VAL A 122 -7.42 -0.20 1.06
N THR A 123 -6.84 0.97 1.26
CA THR A 123 -5.39 1.18 1.31
C THR A 123 -4.97 1.75 2.66
N LEU A 124 -3.69 1.60 3.00
CA LEU A 124 -3.15 1.92 4.31
C LEU A 124 -2.12 3.06 4.21
N PHE A 125 -2.35 4.13 4.96
CA PHE A 125 -1.39 5.22 5.12
C PHE A 125 -0.63 5.05 6.43
N ALA A 126 0.66 4.76 6.32
CA ALA A 126 1.47 4.29 7.45
C ALA A 126 1.84 5.42 8.42
N ASP A 127 2.08 6.63 7.90
CA ASP A 127 2.46 7.77 8.71
C ASP A 127 2.13 9.13 8.06
N ARG A 128 2.35 10.19 8.84
CA ARG A 128 2.16 11.58 8.45
C ARG A 128 3.36 12.14 7.69
N GLY A 129 3.08 13.12 6.82
CA GLY A 129 4.07 13.78 5.95
C GLY A 129 5.15 14.59 6.67
N GLU A 130 4.93 14.99 7.92
CA GLU A 130 5.79 15.92 8.68
C GLU A 130 7.25 15.45 8.76
N LYS A 131 7.47 14.14 8.84
CA LYS A 131 8.80 13.53 8.93
C LYS A 131 9.64 13.68 7.65
N TYR A 132 8.99 14.06 6.54
CA TYR A 132 9.59 14.05 5.20
C TYR A 132 9.80 15.47 4.63
N LEU A 133 9.51 16.52 5.41
CA LEU A 133 9.71 17.92 5.01
C LEU A 133 11.17 18.26 4.68
N SER A 134 12.13 17.51 5.24
CA SER A 134 13.56 17.64 4.93
C SER A 134 14.03 16.82 3.74
N THR A 135 13.13 16.10 3.06
CA THR A 135 13.44 15.26 1.90
C THR A 135 12.93 15.91 0.60
N ASN A 136 13.28 15.33 -0.54
CA ASN A 136 12.79 15.79 -1.85
C ASN A 136 11.30 15.50 -2.10
N LEU A 137 10.61 14.78 -1.18
CA LEU A 137 9.20 14.40 -1.33
C LEU A 137 8.29 15.61 -1.57
N PHE A 138 8.49 16.71 -0.85
CA PHE A 138 7.69 17.94 -0.98
C PHE A 138 8.45 19.11 -1.60
N SER A 139 9.63 18.84 -2.17
CA SER A 139 10.38 19.86 -2.91
C SER A 139 9.77 20.04 -4.29
N CYS A 140 9.29 21.24 -4.57
CA CYS A 140 8.71 21.66 -5.86
C CYS A 140 9.77 22.29 -6.76
#